data_AF-A0A941XJS1-F1
#
_entry.id   AF-A0A941XJS1-F1
#
_cell.length_a   1.000
_cell.length_b   1.000
_cell.length_c   1.000
_cell.angle_alpha   90.00
_cell.angle_beta   90.00
_cell.angle_gamma   90.00
#
_symmetry.space_group_name_H-M   'P 1'
#
loop_
_entity.id
_entity.type
_entity.pdbx_description
1 polymer ?
#
loop_
_entity_poly.entity_id
_entity_poly.type
_entity_poly.pdbx_seq_one_letter_code
_entity_poly.pdbx_strand_id
1 'polypeptide(L)'
;NGLQMGEDSLLKIIDINKYLSYSLDGKVMQESALFSAENKTPIHTSPRYLWKDSLVVFEGYSVVTDNPAMLRAAKQDSSCFCEIYALKRNELIHSYFPKKEAAEFYVTNLEYVYQDTFCYYYGLDRTIYQLLPGEKKVRYRFDMGKYNRLQTMIDFYEEQKSGVLHEYLSLSMCNETDGYVIGKYDFKAKEYIFIYDKRTGITGNFRRIDNDLLKTGQKNGAKYFTWKRGLVFKQGYLWGVYSYDWIEMIDQVKSQLSAEEWKTYCEEHPDFIRIYDILVKDKRNKDSEDYQGENDDEKVVILKYYFK
;
A
#
# COMPACT_ATOMS: atom_id res chain seq x y z
N ASN A 1 -7.43 -2.80 -6.74
CA ASN A 1 -8.44 -3.12 -5.71
C ASN A 1 -8.19 -2.28 -4.48
N GLY A 2 -9.25 -1.72 -3.93
CA GLY A 2 -9.26 -0.95 -2.69
C GLY A 2 -9.69 -1.83 -1.52
N LEU A 3 -9.21 -1.51 -0.34
CA LEU A 3 -9.58 -2.16 0.92
C LEU A 3 -9.82 -1.06 1.96
N GLN A 4 -10.94 -1.11 2.67
CA GLN A 4 -11.28 -0.11 3.68
C GLN A 4 -12.07 -0.72 4.85
N MET A 5 -11.94 -0.15 6.04
CA MET A 5 -12.88 -0.40 7.15
C MET A 5 -14.04 0.59 7.00
N GLY A 6 -15.28 0.11 7.06
CA GLY A 6 -16.43 0.99 7.25
C GLY A 6 -16.62 1.38 8.71
N GLU A 7 -17.33 2.48 8.97
CA GLU A 7 -17.76 2.89 10.32
C GLU A 7 -18.64 1.82 11.00
N ASP A 8 -19.29 0.97 10.20
CA ASP A 8 -20.09 -0.19 10.58
C ASP A 8 -19.25 -1.40 11.05
N SER A 9 -17.93 -1.25 11.17
CA SER A 9 -16.99 -2.35 11.47
C SER A 9 -17.01 -3.48 10.43
N LEU A 10 -17.42 -3.18 9.20
CA LEU A 10 -17.31 -4.11 8.08
C LEU A 10 -16.03 -3.84 7.28
N LEU A 11 -15.35 -4.91 6.90
CA LEU A 11 -14.26 -4.87 5.94
C LEU A 11 -14.84 -4.77 4.53
N LYS A 12 -14.62 -3.64 3.87
CA LYS A 12 -15.12 -3.35 2.54
C LYS A 12 -13.99 -3.55 1.51
N ILE A 13 -14.21 -4.43 0.54
CA ILE A 13 -13.28 -4.71 -0.57
C ILE A 13 -13.89 -4.14 -1.85
N ILE A 14 -13.10 -3.36 -2.58
CA ILE A 14 -13.48 -2.78 -3.86
C ILE A 14 -12.61 -3.42 -4.93
N ASP A 15 -13.20 -4.34 -5.66
CA ASP A 15 -12.60 -5.01 -6.82
C ASP A 15 -13.02 -4.28 -8.10
N ILE A 16 -12.38 -4.60 -9.22
CA ILE A 16 -12.60 -3.96 -10.53
C ILE A 16 -14.09 -3.98 -10.94
N ASN A 17 -14.81 -5.04 -10.60
CA ASN A 17 -16.20 -5.25 -11.01
C ASN A 17 -17.20 -5.33 -9.86
N LYS A 18 -16.72 -5.51 -8.63
CA LYS A 18 -17.58 -5.81 -7.47
C LYS A 18 -17.13 -5.10 -6.22
N TYR A 19 -18.11 -4.85 -5.38
CA TYR A 19 -17.98 -4.34 -4.05
C TYR A 19 -18.46 -5.43 -3.08
N LEU A 20 -17.60 -5.77 -2.13
CA LEU A 20 -17.86 -6.78 -1.11
C LEU A 20 -17.74 -6.13 0.26
N SER A 21 -18.61 -6.52 1.19
CA SER A 21 -18.42 -6.23 2.60
C SER A 21 -18.38 -7.54 3.39
N TYR A 22 -17.45 -7.61 4.33
CA TYR A 22 -17.25 -8.73 5.21
C TYR A 22 -17.38 -8.27 6.66
N SER A 23 -17.93 -9.12 7.51
CA SER A 23 -17.76 -8.98 8.95
C SER A 23 -16.32 -9.30 9.36
N LEU A 24 -15.91 -8.88 10.55
CA LEU A 24 -14.55 -9.12 11.05
C LEU A 24 -14.22 -10.62 11.27
N ASP A 25 -15.23 -11.47 11.42
CA ASP A 25 -15.10 -12.94 11.45
C ASP A 25 -15.05 -13.56 10.04
N GLY A 26 -14.99 -12.74 8.98
CA GLY A 26 -14.75 -13.18 7.61
C GLY A 26 -16.01 -13.59 6.83
N LYS A 27 -17.22 -13.34 7.35
CA LYS A 27 -18.46 -13.67 6.63
C LYS A 27 -18.82 -12.57 5.65
N VAL A 28 -19.22 -12.96 4.44
CA VAL A 28 -19.75 -12.02 3.45
C VAL A 28 -21.08 -11.46 3.95
N MET A 29 -21.15 -10.14 4.09
CA MET A 29 -22.33 -9.41 4.52
C MET A 29 -23.08 -8.80 3.34
N GLN A 30 -22.34 -8.36 2.32
CA GLN A 30 -22.91 -7.80 1.10
C GLN A 30 -21.99 -8.09 -0.09
N GLU A 31 -22.60 -8.39 -1.22
CA GLU A 31 -21.96 -8.36 -2.53
C GLU A 31 -22.80 -7.50 -3.46
N SER A 32 -22.16 -6.63 -4.22
CA SER A 32 -22.83 -5.76 -5.19
C SER A 32 -21.91 -5.49 -6.37
N ALA A 33 -22.45 -5.47 -7.58
CA ALA A 33 -21.69 -5.04 -8.74
C ALA A 33 -21.31 -3.56 -8.59
N LEU A 34 -20.07 -3.21 -8.95
CA LEU A 34 -19.59 -1.83 -8.91
C LEU A 34 -20.26 -0.99 -10.02
N PHE A 35 -20.57 -1.63 -11.14
CA PHE A 35 -21.30 -1.03 -12.26
C PHE A 35 -22.45 -1.94 -12.69
N SER A 36 -23.52 -1.37 -13.22
CA SER A 36 -24.55 -2.17 -13.91
C SER A 36 -23.96 -2.84 -15.15
N ALA A 37 -24.53 -3.96 -15.59
CA ALA A 37 -24.04 -4.70 -16.76
C ALA A 37 -23.95 -3.86 -18.06
N GLU A 38 -24.68 -2.75 -18.12
CA GLU A 38 -24.70 -1.80 -19.24
C GLU A 38 -23.57 -0.75 -19.16
N ASN A 39 -22.99 -0.56 -17.98
CA ASN A 39 -21.97 0.45 -17.69
C ASN A 39 -20.59 -0.20 -17.62
N LYS A 40 -19.74 0.08 -18.61
CA LYS A 40 -18.35 -0.42 -18.60
C LYS A 40 -17.51 0.36 -17.60
N THR A 41 -16.72 -0.36 -16.81
CA THR A 41 -15.63 0.19 -16.00
C THR A 41 -14.69 1.01 -16.90
N PRO A 42 -14.19 2.19 -16.46
CA PRO A 42 -13.17 2.92 -17.20
C PRO A 42 -11.92 2.03 -17.36
N ILE A 43 -11.60 1.64 -18.60
CA ILE A 43 -10.72 0.53 -18.99
C ILE A 43 -9.27 0.64 -18.44
N HIS A 44 -8.87 1.80 -17.95
CA HIS A 44 -7.49 2.09 -17.51
C HIS A 44 -7.37 2.57 -16.07
N THR A 45 -8.35 2.24 -15.23
CA THR A 45 -8.36 2.66 -13.83
C THR A 45 -8.66 1.50 -12.90
N SER A 46 -8.26 1.64 -11.63
CA SER A 46 -8.59 0.70 -10.57
C SER A 46 -9.32 1.43 -9.46
N PRO A 47 -10.46 0.89 -8.97
CA PRO A 47 -11.12 1.50 -7.84
C PRO A 47 -10.24 1.35 -6.59
N ARG A 48 -10.12 2.45 -5.84
CA ARG A 48 -9.26 2.56 -4.66
C ARG A 48 -10.01 2.85 -3.37
N TYR A 49 -11.09 3.62 -3.43
CA TYR A 49 -11.79 4.09 -2.24
C TYR A 49 -13.27 4.34 -2.52
N LEU A 50 -14.12 3.99 -1.56
CA LEU A 50 -15.56 4.23 -1.61
C LEU A 50 -15.94 5.23 -0.52
N TRP A 51 -16.31 6.43 -0.96
CA TRP A 51 -16.75 7.51 -0.10
C TRP A 51 -18.24 7.37 0.22
N LYS A 52 -18.56 7.17 1.52
CA LYS A 52 -19.94 7.15 2.04
C LYS A 52 -20.91 6.35 1.16
N ASP A 53 -20.46 5.19 0.68
CA ASP A 53 -21.24 4.24 -0.15
C ASP A 53 -21.87 4.82 -1.43
N SER A 54 -21.36 5.94 -1.94
CA SER A 54 -21.98 6.66 -3.06
C SER A 54 -21.01 7.17 -4.12
N LEU A 55 -19.77 7.48 -3.75
CA LEU A 55 -18.73 7.91 -4.67
C LEU A 55 -17.55 6.95 -4.66
N VAL A 56 -17.02 6.60 -5.82
CA VAL A 56 -15.82 5.77 -5.94
C VAL A 56 -14.68 6.59 -6.52
N VAL A 57 -13.52 6.47 -5.90
CA VAL A 57 -12.26 7.00 -6.41
C VAL A 57 -11.57 5.93 -7.24
N PHE A 58 -11.27 6.27 -8.49
CA PHE A 58 -10.52 5.48 -9.44
C PHE A 58 -9.13 6.05 -9.59
N GLU A 59 -8.11 5.20 -9.52
CA GLU A 59 -6.73 5.57 -9.81
C GLU A 59 -6.33 5.01 -11.19
N GLY A 60 -5.84 5.88 -12.05
CA GLY A 60 -5.24 5.55 -13.33
C GLY A 60 -3.75 5.27 -13.22
N TYR A 61 -3.26 4.35 -14.06
CA TYR A 61 -1.84 4.05 -14.15
C TYR A 61 -1.11 4.99 -15.12
N SER A 62 0.17 5.28 -14.84
CA SER A 62 1.08 5.93 -15.79
C SER A 62 1.47 4.96 -16.90
N VAL A 63 1.58 5.45 -18.13
CA VAL A 63 2.24 4.71 -19.21
C VAL A 63 3.74 5.00 -19.11
N VAL A 64 4.52 3.96 -18.82
CA VAL A 64 5.99 4.01 -18.67
C VAL A 64 6.62 3.59 -20.01
N THR A 65 7.27 4.52 -20.71
CA THR A 65 7.87 4.25 -22.05
C THR A 65 9.07 5.16 -22.38
N ASP A 66 10.09 4.61 -23.06
CA ASP A 66 11.20 5.36 -23.69
C ASP A 66 10.95 5.61 -25.19
N ASN A 67 9.83 5.14 -25.75
CA ASN A 67 9.52 5.30 -27.16
C ASN A 67 9.06 6.74 -27.45
N PRO A 68 9.73 7.49 -28.35
CA PRO A 68 9.38 8.88 -28.65
C PRO A 68 7.95 9.08 -29.17
N ALA A 69 7.39 8.11 -29.89
CA ALA A 69 6.01 8.19 -30.39
C ALA A 69 4.99 8.01 -29.26
N MET A 70 5.23 7.07 -28.35
CA MET A 70 4.38 6.88 -27.18
C MET A 70 4.48 8.06 -26.21
N LEU A 71 5.67 8.65 -26.03
CA LEU A 71 5.85 9.86 -25.23
C LEU A 71 5.06 11.05 -25.81
N ARG A 72 5.06 11.22 -27.14
CA ARG A 72 4.22 12.23 -27.80
C ARG A 72 2.73 11.98 -27.55
N ALA A 73 2.28 10.74 -27.61
CA ALA A 73 0.90 10.37 -27.30
C ALA A 73 0.56 10.65 -25.83
N ALA A 74 1.44 10.30 -24.89
CA ALA A 74 1.26 10.56 -23.46
C ALA A 74 1.15 12.07 -23.15
N LYS A 75 1.89 12.92 -23.85
CA LYS A 75 1.77 14.39 -23.74
C LYS A 75 0.45 14.96 -24.28
N GLN A 76 -0.27 14.18 -25.08
CA GLN A 76 -1.60 14.52 -25.61
C GLN A 76 -2.73 13.85 -24.82
N ASP A 77 -2.41 12.99 -23.86
CA ASP A 77 -3.38 12.28 -23.03
C ASP A 77 -4.19 13.27 -22.18
N SER A 78 -5.50 13.25 -22.34
CA SER A 78 -6.44 14.05 -21.55
C SER A 78 -6.87 13.36 -20.25
N SER A 79 -6.43 12.12 -20.02
CA SER A 79 -6.77 11.37 -18.82
C SER A 79 -6.05 11.89 -17.58
N CYS A 80 -6.61 11.54 -16.43
CA CYS A 80 -6.16 11.97 -15.12
C CYS A 80 -5.73 10.77 -14.26
N PHE A 81 -4.87 11.00 -13.27
CA PHE A 81 -4.45 9.94 -12.36
C PHE A 81 -5.52 9.56 -11.35
N CYS A 82 -6.40 10.47 -10.99
CA CYS A 82 -7.44 10.21 -10.00
C CYS A 82 -8.78 10.77 -10.47
N GLU A 83 -9.81 9.94 -10.48
CA GLU A 83 -11.15 10.28 -10.95
C GLU A 83 -12.20 9.86 -9.94
N ILE A 84 -13.20 10.71 -9.70
CA ILE A 84 -14.29 10.44 -8.75
C ILE A 84 -15.57 10.23 -9.54
N TYR A 85 -16.21 9.08 -9.34
CA TYR A 85 -17.46 8.71 -9.99
C TYR A 85 -18.59 8.56 -8.98
N ALA A 86 -19.81 8.94 -9.38
CA ALA A 86 -21.02 8.56 -8.66
C ALA A 86 -21.41 7.13 -9.01
N LEU A 87 -21.29 6.21 -8.04
CA LEU A 87 -21.42 4.76 -8.22
C LEU A 87 -22.72 4.38 -8.94
N LYS A 88 -23.87 4.85 -8.44
CA LYS A 88 -25.20 4.47 -8.97
C LYS A 88 -25.49 5.03 -10.37
N ARG A 89 -24.83 6.12 -10.75
CA ARG A 89 -25.10 6.84 -12.00
C ARG A 89 -24.03 6.60 -13.08
N ASN A 90 -22.91 5.98 -12.70
CA ASN A 90 -21.71 5.90 -13.54
C ASN A 90 -21.30 7.25 -14.14
N GLU A 91 -21.38 8.31 -13.33
CA GLU A 91 -21.16 9.68 -13.76
C GLU A 91 -19.84 10.19 -13.19
N LEU A 92 -18.96 10.70 -14.05
CA LEU A 92 -17.73 11.37 -13.64
C LEU A 92 -18.09 12.68 -12.93
N ILE A 93 -17.71 12.80 -11.67
CA ILE A 93 -17.93 13.99 -10.85
C ILE A 93 -16.75 14.94 -10.94
N HIS A 94 -15.52 14.40 -10.89
CA HIS A 94 -14.31 15.21 -10.95
C HIS A 94 -13.08 14.38 -11.33
N SER A 95 -12.09 15.03 -11.94
CA SER A 95 -10.79 14.43 -12.28
C SER A 95 -9.64 15.29 -11.75
N TYR A 96 -8.60 14.65 -11.24
CA TYR A 96 -7.42 15.28 -10.66
C TYR A 96 -6.13 14.77 -11.29
N PHE A 97 -5.14 15.67 -11.37
CA PHE A 97 -3.75 15.39 -11.79
C PHE A 97 -3.68 14.85 -13.23
N PRO A 98 -3.64 15.74 -14.24
CA PRO A 98 -3.53 15.35 -15.64
C PRO A 98 -2.26 14.53 -15.90
N LYS A 99 -2.39 13.37 -16.58
CA LYS A 99 -1.25 12.49 -16.81
C LYS A 99 -0.18 13.08 -17.72
N LYS A 100 -0.60 13.94 -18.67
CA LYS A 100 0.32 14.64 -19.58
C LYS A 100 1.42 15.43 -18.89
N GLU A 101 1.18 15.94 -17.68
CA GLU A 101 2.16 16.71 -16.89
C GLU A 101 3.29 15.82 -16.37
N ALA A 102 3.02 14.53 -16.19
CA ALA A 102 3.97 13.54 -15.71
C ALA A 102 4.62 12.70 -16.84
N ALA A 103 4.31 12.98 -18.11
CA ALA A 103 4.65 12.09 -19.23
C ALA A 103 6.15 11.77 -19.37
N GLU A 104 7.04 12.68 -18.96
CA GLU A 104 8.50 12.51 -19.06
C GLU A 104 9.14 11.93 -17.78
N PHE A 105 8.36 11.77 -16.72
CA PHE A 105 8.86 11.45 -15.39
C PHE A 105 8.42 10.06 -14.93
N TYR A 106 9.32 9.38 -14.23
CA TYR A 106 8.95 8.21 -13.47
C TYR A 106 8.33 8.67 -12.15
N VAL A 107 7.00 8.82 -12.15
CA VAL A 107 6.23 9.32 -11.00
C VAL A 107 5.61 8.17 -10.23
N THR A 108 5.95 8.08 -8.94
CA THR A 108 5.24 7.22 -7.99
C THR A 108 4.12 8.02 -7.34
N ASN A 109 2.88 7.60 -7.56
CA ASN A 109 1.73 8.08 -6.80
C ASN A 109 1.35 7.06 -5.72
N LEU A 110 0.86 7.56 -4.59
CA LEU A 110 0.52 6.75 -3.42
C LEU A 110 -0.79 7.23 -2.82
N GLU A 111 -1.50 6.32 -2.19
CA GLU A 111 -2.79 6.58 -1.59
C GLU A 111 -2.91 5.97 -0.19
N TYR A 112 -3.63 6.66 0.69
CA TYR A 112 -4.06 6.13 1.98
C TYR A 112 -5.36 6.80 2.43
N VAL A 113 -6.00 6.23 3.45
CA VAL A 113 -7.21 6.80 4.06
C VAL A 113 -6.88 7.24 5.48
N TYR A 114 -7.31 8.43 5.87
CA TYR A 114 -7.15 8.92 7.24
C TYR A 114 -8.43 9.61 7.68
N GLN A 115 -9.05 9.13 8.77
CA GLN A 115 -10.31 9.68 9.31
C GLN A 115 -11.36 9.90 8.20
N ASP A 116 -11.65 8.83 7.44
CA ASP A 116 -12.64 8.83 6.34
C ASP A 116 -12.36 9.83 5.21
N THR A 117 -11.09 10.19 5.06
CA THR A 117 -10.60 11.05 4.00
C THR A 117 -9.63 10.30 3.11
N PHE A 118 -9.89 10.28 1.81
CA PHE A 118 -8.92 9.80 0.82
C PHE A 118 -7.77 10.80 0.66
N CYS A 119 -6.56 10.32 0.94
CA CYS A 119 -5.33 11.07 0.80
C CYS A 119 -4.52 10.53 -0.38
N TYR A 120 -4.02 11.44 -1.23
CA TYR A 120 -3.31 11.11 -2.45
C TYR A 120 -1.99 11.88 -2.52
N TYR A 121 -0.88 11.13 -2.49
CA TYR A 121 0.44 11.65 -2.79
C TYR A 121 0.62 11.74 -4.30
N TYR A 122 0.79 12.95 -4.80
CA TYR A 122 1.13 13.21 -6.19
C TYR A 122 2.64 13.35 -6.33
N GLY A 123 3.30 12.37 -6.94
CA GLY A 123 4.76 12.31 -6.94
C GLY A 123 5.45 13.43 -7.72
N LEU A 124 4.74 14.06 -8.67
CA LEU A 124 5.29 15.13 -9.50
C LEU A 124 5.59 16.38 -8.67
N ASP A 125 4.69 16.77 -7.76
CA ASP A 125 4.85 17.93 -6.87
C ASP A 125 5.17 17.54 -5.42
N ARG A 126 5.31 16.24 -5.15
CA ARG A 126 5.70 15.65 -3.87
C ARG A 126 4.80 16.10 -2.72
N THR A 127 3.52 16.25 -3.03
CA THR A 127 2.52 16.76 -2.09
C THR A 127 1.48 15.68 -1.82
N ILE A 128 1.15 15.51 -0.54
CA ILE A 128 -0.04 14.75 -0.13
C ILE A 128 -1.21 15.70 -0.11
N TYR A 129 -2.23 15.35 -0.88
CA TYR A 129 -3.51 16.03 -0.93
C TYR A 129 -4.57 15.22 -0.20
N GLN A 130 -5.40 15.89 0.59
CA GLN A 130 -6.74 15.42 0.89
C GLN A 130 -7.61 15.72 -0.33
N LEU A 131 -8.16 14.68 -0.95
CA LEU A 131 -9.07 14.84 -2.09
C LEU A 131 -10.50 14.84 -1.57
N LEU A 132 -11.30 15.78 -2.05
CA LEU A 132 -12.75 15.86 -1.85
C LEU A 132 -13.40 15.93 -3.25
N PRO A 133 -14.72 15.77 -3.39
CA PRO A 133 -15.38 16.05 -4.66
C PRO A 133 -15.24 17.54 -5.04
N GLY A 134 -14.54 17.85 -6.13
CA GLY A 134 -14.34 19.22 -6.64
C GLY A 134 -13.30 20.08 -5.92
N GLU A 135 -12.67 19.58 -4.86
CA GLU A 135 -11.64 20.28 -4.10
C GLU A 135 -10.46 19.35 -3.75
N LYS A 136 -9.23 19.87 -3.77
CA LYS A 136 -8.06 19.23 -3.14
C LYS A 136 -7.41 20.17 -2.15
N LYS A 137 -7.08 19.66 -0.95
CA LYS A 137 -6.40 20.42 0.11
C LYS A 137 -5.01 19.85 0.34
N VAL A 138 -4.00 20.70 0.41
CA VAL A 138 -2.64 20.28 0.78
C VAL A 138 -2.64 19.82 2.23
N ARG A 139 -2.16 18.60 2.49
CA ARG A 139 -1.91 18.08 3.85
C ARG A 139 -0.43 18.18 4.22
N TYR A 140 0.44 17.64 3.37
CA TYR A 140 1.88 17.60 3.63
C TYR A 140 2.65 17.84 2.33
N ARG A 141 3.82 18.46 2.45
CA ARG A 141 4.80 18.59 1.37
C ARG A 141 6.08 17.92 1.80
N PHE A 142 6.65 17.09 0.93
CA PHE A 142 7.93 16.48 1.18
C PHE A 142 9.06 17.41 0.71
N ASP A 143 9.82 17.93 1.68
CA ASP A 143 11.08 18.60 1.39
C ASP A 143 12.19 17.55 1.23
N MET A 144 12.73 17.49 0.02
CA MET A 144 13.74 16.51 -0.38
C MET A 144 15.15 17.13 -0.36
N GLY A 145 15.27 18.37 0.14
CA GLY A 145 16.51 19.14 0.22
C GLY A 145 17.19 19.25 -1.14
N LYS A 146 18.50 18.97 -1.15
CA LYS A 146 19.31 18.99 -2.39
C LYS A 146 19.00 17.87 -3.38
N TYR A 147 18.19 16.89 -3.00
CA TYR A 147 17.77 15.75 -3.84
C TYR A 147 16.36 15.98 -4.42
N ASN A 148 16.03 17.24 -4.73
CA ASN A 148 14.70 17.66 -5.19
C ASN A 148 14.42 17.36 -6.67
N ARG A 149 15.42 16.87 -7.43
CA ARG A 149 15.25 16.51 -8.85
C ARG A 149 14.33 15.30 -8.99
N LEU A 150 13.40 15.35 -9.93
CA LEU A 150 12.55 14.22 -10.31
C LEU A 150 13.33 13.24 -11.21
N GLN A 151 13.05 11.95 -11.06
CA GLN A 151 13.58 10.92 -11.95
C GLN A 151 12.86 11.02 -13.29
N THR A 152 13.62 11.20 -14.38
CA THR A 152 13.05 11.10 -15.73
C THR A 152 12.91 9.64 -16.15
N MET A 153 12.07 9.39 -17.15
CA MET A 153 11.97 8.07 -17.77
C MET A 153 13.33 7.58 -18.32
N ILE A 154 14.15 8.49 -18.87
CA ILE A 154 15.48 8.18 -19.37
C ILE A 154 16.38 7.71 -18.22
N ASP A 155 16.42 8.46 -17.12
CA ASP A 155 17.19 8.09 -15.92
C ASP A 155 16.80 6.68 -15.46
N PHE A 156 15.48 6.40 -15.35
CA PHE A 156 14.98 5.07 -14.96
C PHE A 156 15.49 3.94 -15.86
N TYR A 157 15.42 4.09 -17.19
CA TYR A 157 15.91 3.05 -18.10
C TYR A 157 17.43 2.91 -18.10
N GLU A 158 18.18 4.00 -17.92
CA GLU A 158 19.63 3.94 -17.76
C GLU A 158 20.02 3.13 -16.53
N GLU A 159 19.34 3.31 -15.39
CA GLU A 159 19.60 2.51 -14.19
C GLU A 159 19.35 1.02 -14.42
N GLN A 160 18.24 0.68 -15.09
CA GLN A 160 17.90 -0.72 -15.38
C GLN A 160 18.92 -1.39 -16.31
N LYS A 161 19.52 -0.63 -17.25
CA LYS A 161 20.46 -1.16 -18.24
C LYS A 161 21.91 -1.19 -17.75
N SER A 162 22.33 -0.13 -17.06
CA SER A 162 23.74 0.12 -16.72
C SER A 162 24.07 -0.08 -15.24
N GLY A 163 23.07 -0.15 -14.37
CA GLY A 163 23.24 -0.19 -12.92
C GLY A 163 23.75 1.12 -12.31
N VAL A 164 23.84 2.21 -13.09
CA VAL A 164 24.11 3.55 -12.56
C VAL A 164 22.97 3.94 -11.63
N LEU A 165 23.30 4.36 -10.42
CA LEU A 165 22.33 4.81 -9.42
C LEU A 165 22.40 6.33 -9.31
N HIS A 166 21.38 7.01 -9.82
CA HIS A 166 21.22 8.44 -9.69
C HIS A 166 20.75 8.81 -8.28
N GLU A 167 21.04 10.05 -7.87
CA GLU A 167 20.74 10.55 -6.53
C GLU A 167 19.33 11.15 -6.43
N TYR A 168 18.31 10.35 -6.73
CA TYR A 168 16.92 10.73 -6.50
C TYR A 168 16.34 9.99 -5.30
N LEU A 169 15.31 10.61 -4.73
CA LEU A 169 14.50 10.03 -3.66
C LEU A 169 13.13 9.71 -4.22
N SER A 170 12.74 8.43 -4.18
CA SER A 170 11.42 7.99 -4.63
C SER A 170 10.63 7.47 -3.44
N LEU A 171 9.51 8.13 -3.12
CA LEU A 171 8.58 7.58 -2.15
C LEU A 171 7.90 6.35 -2.76
N SER A 172 7.85 5.28 -1.99
CA SER A 172 7.20 4.03 -2.42
C SER A 172 5.98 3.69 -1.57
N MET A 173 5.85 4.27 -0.37
CA MET A 173 4.72 4.07 0.55
C MET A 173 4.54 5.27 1.49
N CYS A 174 3.30 5.53 1.91
CA CYS A 174 2.97 6.53 2.92
C CYS A 174 1.66 6.15 3.63
N ASN A 175 1.55 6.48 4.92
CA ASN A 175 0.34 6.34 5.73
C ASN A 175 0.32 7.40 6.85
N GLU A 176 -0.83 7.60 7.47
CA GLU A 176 -1.07 8.62 8.48
C GLU A 176 -1.86 8.07 9.67
N THR A 177 -1.44 8.46 10.87
CA THR A 177 -2.13 8.21 12.15
C THR A 177 -2.29 9.54 12.88
N ASP A 178 -2.97 9.56 14.03
CA ASP A 178 -3.12 10.82 14.79
C ASP A 178 -1.78 11.37 15.31
N GLY A 179 -0.82 10.51 15.60
CA GLY A 179 0.50 10.91 16.10
C GLY A 179 1.54 11.13 15.00
N TYR A 180 1.44 10.38 13.89
CA TYR A 180 2.55 10.24 12.95
C TYR A 180 2.11 10.24 11.48
N VAL A 181 2.98 10.75 10.60
CA VAL A 181 3.01 10.39 9.17
C VAL A 181 4.21 9.47 8.97
N ILE A 182 3.99 8.31 8.38
CA ILE A 182 5.01 7.27 8.24
C ILE A 182 5.05 6.84 6.78
N GLY A 183 6.24 6.60 6.26
CA GLY A 183 6.36 6.05 4.92
C GLY A 183 7.74 5.52 4.63
N LYS A 184 7.91 5.12 3.37
CA LYS A 184 9.12 4.54 2.83
C LYS A 184 9.57 5.33 1.62
N TYR A 185 10.88 5.57 1.52
CA TYR A 185 11.50 6.02 0.29
C TYR A 185 12.75 5.20 -0.04
N ASP A 186 13.08 5.15 -1.33
CA ASP A 186 14.29 4.56 -1.84
C ASP A 186 15.30 5.65 -2.23
N PHE A 187 16.58 5.44 -1.89
CA PHE A 187 17.71 6.30 -2.22
C PHE A 187 18.93 5.44 -2.55
N LYS A 188 19.50 5.58 -3.76
CA LYS A 188 20.65 4.77 -4.23
C LYS A 188 20.45 3.27 -3.99
N ALA A 189 19.30 2.74 -4.42
CA ALA A 189 18.89 1.35 -4.24
C ALA A 189 18.86 0.86 -2.77
N LYS A 190 18.81 1.77 -1.80
CA LYS A 190 18.62 1.48 -0.38
C LYS A 190 17.29 2.02 0.08
N GLU A 191 16.62 1.25 0.91
CA GLU A 191 15.35 1.61 1.48
C GLU A 191 15.51 2.35 2.81
N TYR A 192 14.66 3.35 3.02
CA TYR A 192 14.58 4.14 4.24
C TYR A 192 13.13 4.27 4.67
N ILE A 193 12.93 4.34 5.99
CA ILE A 193 11.65 4.63 6.64
C ILE A 193 11.74 6.03 7.22
N PHE A 194 10.73 6.85 6.99
CA PHE A 194 10.59 8.12 7.69
C PHE A 194 9.41 8.06 8.65
N ILE A 195 9.56 8.73 9.80
CA ILE A 195 8.51 8.92 10.79
C ILE A 195 8.50 10.41 11.12
N TYR A 196 7.44 11.11 10.72
CA TYR A 196 7.17 12.48 11.10
C TYR A 196 6.24 12.49 12.31
N ASP A 197 6.72 12.98 13.44
CA ASP A 197 5.92 13.18 14.65
C ASP A 197 5.16 14.51 14.53
N LYS A 198 3.83 14.43 14.47
CA LYS A 198 2.95 15.60 14.30
C LYS A 198 2.96 16.52 15.52
N ARG A 199 3.24 16.00 16.71
CA ARG A 199 3.27 16.78 17.95
C ARG A 199 4.56 17.60 18.04
N THR A 200 5.69 17.02 17.66
CA THR A 200 6.99 17.69 17.76
C THR A 200 7.39 18.42 16.47
N GLY A 201 6.81 18.06 15.33
CA GLY A 201 7.17 18.60 14.01
C GLY A 201 8.52 18.06 13.50
N ILE A 202 9.02 16.96 14.06
CA ILE A 202 10.33 16.40 13.74
C ILE A 202 10.17 15.14 12.90
N THR A 203 10.99 15.02 11.84
CA THR A 203 11.10 13.81 11.03
C THR A 203 12.34 13.02 11.42
N GLY A 204 12.15 11.79 11.90
CA GLY A 204 13.20 10.79 11.98
C GLY A 204 13.33 10.02 10.67
N ASN A 205 14.55 9.83 10.17
CA ASN A 205 14.84 9.01 8.99
C ASN A 205 15.70 7.82 9.41
N PHE A 206 15.22 6.63 9.13
CA PHE A 206 15.82 5.37 9.54
C PHE A 206 16.16 4.60 8.28
N ARG A 207 17.42 4.22 8.12
CA ARG A 207 17.77 3.25 7.08
C ARG A 207 17.09 1.94 7.41
N ARG A 208 16.36 1.35 6.47
CA ARG A 208 15.94 -0.04 6.61
C ARG A 208 17.21 -0.88 6.55
N ILE A 209 17.66 -1.28 7.72
CA ILE A 209 18.61 -2.37 7.88
C ILE A 209 17.72 -3.62 7.84
N ASP A 210 18.12 -4.64 7.07
CA ASP A 210 17.38 -5.89 6.98
C ASP A 210 16.94 -6.34 8.37
N ASN A 211 15.67 -6.72 8.47
CA ASN A 211 14.96 -6.87 9.73
C ASN A 211 15.60 -7.99 10.57
N ASP A 212 16.53 -7.60 11.44
CA ASP A 212 17.04 -8.41 12.55
C ASP A 212 15.92 -8.80 13.53
N LEU A 213 14.72 -8.23 13.42
CA LEU A 213 13.53 -8.66 14.19
C LEU A 213 13.26 -10.17 14.09
N LEU A 214 13.79 -10.88 13.09
CA LEU A 214 13.73 -12.33 12.95
C LEU A 214 15.08 -13.04 13.18
N LYS A 215 16.16 -12.29 13.43
CA LYS A 215 17.55 -12.75 13.61
C LYS A 215 18.11 -13.62 12.46
N THR A 216 17.51 -13.57 11.26
CA THR A 216 17.86 -14.45 10.13
C THR A 216 19.05 -13.98 9.27
N GLY A 217 19.54 -12.77 9.50
CA GLY A 217 20.64 -12.17 8.73
C GLY A 217 20.36 -11.98 7.23
N GLN A 218 21.39 -11.54 6.48
CA GLN A 218 21.28 -11.19 5.05
C GLN A 218 21.00 -12.37 4.10
N LYS A 219 21.17 -13.62 4.55
CA LYS A 219 21.15 -14.78 3.64
C LYS A 219 19.75 -15.12 3.11
N ASN A 220 18.71 -14.88 3.90
CA ASN A 220 17.32 -15.18 3.55
C ASN A 220 16.36 -14.06 3.96
N GLY A 221 16.86 -12.82 4.07
CA GLY A 221 16.09 -11.62 4.43
C GLY A 221 15.10 -11.18 3.34
N ALA A 222 14.25 -12.10 2.92
CA ALA A 222 12.87 -11.89 2.55
C ALA A 222 12.45 -10.43 2.25
N LYS A 223 12.21 -10.19 0.97
CA LYS A 223 11.50 -9.05 0.36
C LYS A 223 10.05 -8.84 0.88
N TYR A 224 9.68 -9.40 2.04
CA TYR A 224 8.31 -9.86 2.31
C TYR A 224 7.59 -9.22 3.50
N PHE A 225 8.21 -8.27 4.23
CA PHE A 225 7.40 -7.29 4.98
C PHE A 225 6.76 -6.33 3.98
N THR A 226 5.64 -6.76 3.40
CA THR A 226 4.89 -5.96 2.43
C THR A 226 3.73 -5.29 3.15
N TRP A 227 3.87 -3.99 3.40
CA TRP A 227 2.76 -3.12 3.76
C TRP A 227 1.80 -3.08 2.57
N LYS A 228 0.61 -3.68 2.65
CA LYS A 228 -0.37 -3.53 1.57
C LYS A 228 -1.04 -2.15 1.72
N ARG A 229 -1.14 -1.44 0.60
CA ARG A 229 -1.81 -0.14 0.49
C ARG A 229 -3.25 -0.24 1.01
N GLY A 230 -3.73 0.80 1.70
CA GLY A 230 -5.11 0.87 2.20
C GLY A 230 -5.40 0.17 3.53
N LEU A 231 -4.44 -0.56 4.12
CA LEU A 231 -4.61 -1.15 5.45
C LEU A 231 -4.37 -0.11 6.55
N VAL A 232 -5.47 0.47 7.00
CA VAL A 232 -5.54 1.39 8.13
C VAL A 232 -6.37 0.67 9.19
N PHE A 233 -5.78 0.15 10.27
CA PHE A 233 -6.58 -0.56 11.27
C PHE A 233 -6.47 -0.13 12.73
N LYS A 234 -6.33 1.16 13.02
CA LYS A 234 -6.57 1.86 14.32
C LYS A 234 -5.38 2.75 14.67
N GLN A 235 -5.72 3.86 15.30
CA GLN A 235 -4.81 4.87 15.84
C GLN A 235 -3.77 4.22 16.77
N GLY A 236 -2.49 4.53 16.56
CA GLY A 236 -1.39 4.07 17.44
C GLY A 236 -0.72 2.75 17.06
N TYR A 237 -1.06 2.14 15.92
CA TYR A 237 -0.55 0.82 15.51
C TYR A 237 -0.01 0.80 14.08
N LEU A 238 0.94 -0.09 13.86
CA LEU A 238 1.54 -0.37 12.56
C LEU A 238 1.08 -1.76 12.06
N TRP A 239 0.38 -1.82 10.92
CA TRP A 239 -0.33 -3.01 10.40
C TRP A 239 0.35 -3.67 9.19
N GLY A 240 0.70 -4.96 9.29
CA GLY A 240 1.24 -5.75 8.18
C GLY A 240 0.28 -6.85 7.68
N VAL A 241 0.45 -7.30 6.44
CA VAL A 241 -0.16 -8.54 5.90
C VAL A 241 0.95 -9.58 5.74
N TYR A 242 0.64 -10.82 6.06
CA TYR A 242 1.56 -11.93 5.95
C TYR A 242 1.09 -12.93 4.91
N SER A 243 2.03 -13.47 4.14
CA SER A 243 1.82 -14.65 3.30
C SER A 243 1.98 -15.93 4.12
N TYR A 244 1.60 -17.07 3.54
CA TYR A 244 1.86 -18.41 4.11
C TYR A 244 3.35 -18.67 4.41
N ASP A 245 4.25 -17.94 3.76
CA ASP A 245 5.69 -17.98 3.99
C ASP A 245 6.08 -17.61 5.43
N TRP A 246 5.18 -16.97 6.21
CA TRP A 246 5.43 -16.65 7.62
C TRP A 246 5.69 -17.89 8.48
N ILE A 247 5.04 -19.03 8.18
CA ILE A 247 5.31 -20.29 8.88
C ILE A 247 6.77 -20.69 8.66
N GLU A 248 7.20 -20.73 7.39
CA GLU A 248 8.56 -21.09 7.01
C GLU A 248 9.59 -20.12 7.60
N MET A 249 9.26 -18.82 7.66
CA MET A 249 10.13 -17.81 8.26
C MET A 249 10.35 -18.07 9.75
N ILE A 250 9.29 -18.25 10.54
CA ILE A 250 9.42 -18.50 11.97
C ILE A 250 10.08 -19.85 12.25
N ASP A 251 9.83 -20.87 11.42
CA ASP A 251 10.55 -22.15 11.49
C ASP A 251 12.06 -21.97 11.24
N GLN A 252 12.44 -21.12 10.28
CA GLN A 252 13.84 -20.77 10.04
C GLN A 252 14.47 -20.05 11.24
N VAL A 253 13.78 -19.07 11.84
CA VAL A 253 14.24 -18.40 13.08
C VAL A 253 14.48 -19.45 14.17
N LYS A 254 13.47 -20.28 14.43
CA LYS A 254 13.52 -21.30 15.47
C LYS A 254 14.66 -22.29 15.26
N SER A 255 14.95 -22.67 14.02
CA SER A 255 16.07 -23.59 13.69
C SER A 255 17.46 -23.00 13.93
N GLN A 256 17.59 -21.68 14.01
CA GLN A 256 18.86 -20.97 14.22
C GLN A 256 19.11 -20.61 15.68
N LEU A 257 18.09 -20.71 16.54
CA LEU A 257 18.16 -20.37 17.95
C LEU A 257 18.29 -21.62 18.82
N SER A 258 19.02 -21.52 19.92
CA SER A 258 18.95 -22.49 21.02
C SER A 258 17.56 -22.49 21.68
N ALA A 259 17.28 -23.47 22.54
CA ALA A 259 16.00 -23.56 23.24
C ALA A 259 15.74 -22.33 24.13
N GLU A 260 16.77 -21.84 24.82
CA GLU A 260 16.72 -20.66 25.68
C GLU A 260 16.52 -19.37 24.88
N GLU A 261 17.20 -19.24 23.73
CA GLU A 261 17.04 -18.10 22.84
C GLU A 261 15.67 -18.10 22.16
N TRP A 262 15.14 -19.26 21.79
CA TRP A 262 13.78 -19.39 21.26
C TRP A 262 12.74 -19.00 22.31
N LYS A 263 12.91 -19.43 23.56
CA LYS A 263 12.00 -19.02 24.65
C LYS A 263 12.00 -17.50 24.83
N THR A 264 13.18 -16.90 24.86
CA THR A 264 13.34 -15.44 24.97
C THR A 264 12.68 -14.73 23.78
N TYR A 265 12.89 -15.23 22.56
CA TYR A 265 12.28 -14.70 21.34
C TYR A 265 10.74 -14.74 21.39
N CYS A 266 10.14 -15.82 21.89
CA CYS A 266 8.70 -15.92 22.08
C CYS A 266 8.16 -14.89 23.09
N GLU A 267 8.93 -14.59 24.14
CA GLU A 267 8.58 -13.60 25.16
C GLU A 267 8.72 -12.16 24.64
N GLU A 268 9.73 -11.88 23.80
CA GLU A 268 9.97 -10.58 23.19
C GLU A 268 9.01 -10.27 22.02
N HIS A 269 8.55 -11.30 21.30
CA HIS A 269 7.73 -11.17 20.09
C HIS A 269 6.43 -11.99 20.13
N PRO A 270 5.57 -11.82 21.16
CA PRO A 270 4.37 -12.66 21.36
C PRO A 270 3.38 -12.59 20.20
N ASP A 271 3.31 -11.45 19.49
CA ASP A 271 2.46 -11.32 18.30
C ASP A 271 2.96 -12.15 17.11
N PHE A 272 4.27 -12.31 16.93
CA PHE A 272 4.80 -13.13 15.83
C PHE A 272 4.43 -14.61 16.02
N ILE A 273 4.52 -15.09 17.27
CA ILE A 273 4.17 -16.46 17.64
C ILE A 273 2.67 -16.69 17.54
N ARG A 274 1.83 -15.75 18.00
CA ARG A 274 0.38 -15.83 17.84
C ARG A 274 -0.03 -16.00 16.37
N ILE A 275 0.59 -15.23 15.46
CA ILE A 275 0.33 -15.31 14.02
C ILE A 275 0.78 -16.66 13.46
N TYR A 276 1.97 -17.12 13.83
CA TYR A 276 2.49 -18.43 13.46
C TYR A 276 1.53 -19.57 13.85
N ASP A 277 1.05 -19.58 15.10
CA ASP A 277 0.15 -20.63 15.59
C ASP A 277 -1.20 -20.65 14.86
N ILE A 278 -1.74 -19.47 14.53
CA ILE A 278 -2.96 -19.34 13.71
C ILE A 278 -2.74 -19.99 12.34
N LEU A 279 -1.67 -19.60 11.64
CA LEU A 279 -1.38 -20.06 10.29
C LEU A 279 -1.06 -21.57 10.25
N VAL A 280 -0.32 -22.10 11.23
CA VAL A 280 -0.04 -23.54 11.35
C VAL A 280 -1.32 -24.34 11.57
N LYS A 281 -2.23 -23.84 12.42
CA LYS A 281 -3.53 -24.48 12.65
C LYS A 281 -4.36 -24.50 11.36
N ASP A 282 -4.38 -23.40 10.61
CA ASP A 282 -5.10 -23.35 9.34
C ASP A 282 -4.53 -24.32 8.31
N LYS A 283 -3.20 -24.38 8.17
CA LYS A 283 -2.52 -25.32 7.27
C LYS A 283 -2.90 -26.77 7.59
N ARG A 284 -2.89 -27.14 8.86
CA ARG A 284 -3.32 -28.48 9.31
C ARG A 284 -4.78 -28.78 9.01
N ASN A 285 -5.67 -27.79 9.15
CA ASN A 285 -7.08 -27.96 8.82
C ASN A 285 -7.29 -28.14 7.31
N LYS A 286 -6.50 -27.46 6.46
CA LYS A 286 -6.52 -27.62 5.00
C LYS A 286 -6.00 -28.99 4.56
N ASP A 287 -4.99 -29.52 5.25
CA ASP A 287 -4.41 -30.84 4.99
C ASP A 287 -5.31 -32.00 5.51
N SER A 288 -6.48 -31.70 6.08
CA SER A 288 -7.42 -32.73 6.57
C SER A 288 -8.35 -33.24 5.47
N GLU A 289 -8.70 -34.54 5.52
CA GLU A 289 -9.52 -35.23 4.50
C GLU A 289 -10.93 -34.64 4.34
N ASP A 290 -11.41 -33.84 5.30
CA ASP A 290 -12.73 -33.21 5.32
C ASP A 290 -12.75 -31.78 4.73
N TYR A 291 -11.64 -31.28 4.15
CA TYR A 291 -11.55 -29.92 3.64
C TYR A 291 -12.39 -29.72 2.36
N GLN A 292 -13.53 -29.05 2.47
CA GLN A 292 -14.32 -28.59 1.33
C GLN A 292 -13.81 -27.21 0.89
N GLY A 293 -12.96 -27.23 -0.14
CA GLY A 293 -12.18 -26.10 -0.67
C GLY A 293 -12.81 -24.71 -0.58
N GLU A 294 -12.27 -23.88 0.33
CA GLU A 294 -12.26 -22.43 0.15
C GLU A 294 -10.96 -22.04 -0.59
N ASN A 295 -11.10 -21.14 -1.57
CA ASN A 295 -10.05 -20.66 -2.48
C ASN A 295 -8.77 -20.21 -1.76
N ASP A 296 -7.64 -20.31 -2.48
CA ASP A 296 -6.27 -19.92 -2.08
C ASP A 296 -6.07 -18.41 -1.89
N ASP A 297 -6.95 -17.74 -1.15
CA ASP A 297 -6.83 -16.32 -0.87
C ASP A 297 -5.80 -16.07 0.25
N GLU A 298 -4.90 -15.10 0.03
CA GLU A 298 -3.90 -14.63 1.02
C GLU A 298 -4.59 -14.33 2.36
N LYS A 299 -4.29 -15.11 3.42
CA LYS A 299 -4.90 -14.89 4.74
C LYS A 299 -4.34 -13.61 5.37
N VAL A 300 -5.19 -12.61 5.54
CA VAL A 300 -4.82 -11.36 6.22
C VAL A 300 -4.75 -11.62 7.72
N VAL A 301 -3.54 -11.68 8.27
CA VAL A 301 -3.31 -11.73 9.72
C VAL A 301 -2.74 -10.41 10.22
N ILE A 302 -3.28 -9.93 11.33
CA ILE A 302 -3.09 -8.57 11.82
C ILE A 302 -2.05 -8.52 12.95
N LEU A 303 -0.92 -7.85 12.71
CA LEU A 303 0.10 -7.53 13.72
C LEU A 303 -0.21 -6.21 14.43
N LYS A 304 -0.04 -6.17 15.76
CA LYS A 304 -0.05 -4.94 16.55
C LYS A 304 1.37 -4.64 17.03
N TYR A 305 2.15 -3.88 16.26
CA TYR A 305 3.46 -3.43 16.74
C TYR A 305 3.36 -2.08 17.46
N TYR A 306 3.89 -2.02 18.68
CA TYR A 306 4.05 -0.78 19.42
C TYR A 306 5.48 -0.29 19.23
N PHE A 307 5.67 0.96 18.80
CA PHE A 307 6.95 1.63 18.96
C PHE A 307 7.15 1.88 20.46
N LYS A 308 8.21 1.30 21.05
CA LYS A 308 8.72 1.76 22.35
C LYS A 308 9.45 3.08 22.17
#